data_AF-A0A353GKH3-F1
#
_entry.id   AF-A0A353GKH3-F1
#
_cell.length_a   1.000
_cell.length_b   1.000
_cell.length_c   1.000
_cell.angle_alpha   90.00
_cell.angle_beta   90.00
_cell.angle_gamma   90.00
#
_symmetry.space_group_name_H-M   'P 1'
#
loop_
_entity.id
_entity.type
_entity.pdbx_description
1 polymer ?
#
loop_
_entity_poly.entity_id
_entity_poly.type
_entity_poly.pdbx_seq_one_letter_code
_entity_poly.pdbx_strand_id
1 'polypeptide(L)'
;MLTTRHFTTHPKTRSIPWRGVTLVEAVIAISILSVMMTAIISTMIASSKFTRLNSNAVMAKNIAQGFFEMMSNDAFASVNGTNYVQGTTRVPATIYLDHNGGITCTVSFQFVGFGTVKSGSSGTTLNVSDASSTWQTNEWVGSKVYLVSGTGVGQWKNITANTTAAGTLSLTLDSAFSTTPDNTTRYMINNGKTVRVTTKWSYMGKNYSQTVGSLVTRYRTNDELGF
;
A
#
# COMPACT_ATOMS: atom_id res chain seq x y z
N MET A 1 43.06 38.88 -77.99
CA MET A 1 43.65 37.75 -77.24
C MET A 1 44.16 38.30 -75.91
N LEU A 2 43.34 38.29 -74.86
CA LEU A 2 43.76 38.64 -73.49
C LEU A 2 43.12 37.64 -72.54
N THR A 3 43.96 36.83 -71.90
CA THR A 3 43.60 35.63 -71.16
C THR A 3 43.28 35.98 -69.71
N THR A 4 42.05 35.70 -69.27
CA THR A 4 41.59 35.87 -67.90
C THR A 4 42.26 34.83 -66.98
N ARG A 5 43.04 35.26 -65.98
CA ARG A 5 43.60 34.34 -64.96
C ARG A 5 42.58 34.14 -63.83
N HIS A 6 42.13 32.90 -63.67
CA HIS A 6 41.27 32.47 -62.58
C HIS A 6 42.13 32.20 -61.33
N PHE A 7 41.92 32.94 -60.25
CA PHE A 7 42.52 32.66 -58.94
C PHE A 7 41.61 31.70 -58.16
N THR A 8 42.10 30.52 -57.81
CA THR A 8 41.49 29.60 -56.85
C THR A 8 42.30 29.59 -55.57
N THR A 9 41.72 30.07 -54.47
CA THR A 9 42.29 30.00 -53.13
C THR A 9 41.95 28.65 -52.48
N HIS A 10 42.97 27.82 -52.24
CA HIS A 10 42.82 26.60 -51.43
C HIS A 10 42.72 26.98 -49.94
N PRO A 11 41.71 26.49 -49.18
CA PRO A 11 41.64 26.71 -47.75
C PRO A 11 42.72 25.90 -47.02
N LYS A 12 43.60 26.58 -46.27
CA LYS A 12 44.59 25.94 -45.39
C LYS A 12 43.88 25.21 -44.24
N THR A 13 43.92 23.88 -44.24
CA THR A 13 43.61 23.08 -43.06
C THR A 13 44.72 23.29 -42.02
N ARG A 14 44.41 23.99 -40.92
CA ARG A 14 45.31 24.08 -39.75
C ARG A 14 45.41 22.69 -39.12
N SER A 15 46.56 22.03 -39.30
CA SER A 15 46.91 20.82 -38.55
C SER A 15 47.17 21.20 -37.09
N ILE A 16 46.37 20.65 -36.18
CA ILE A 16 46.60 20.80 -34.74
C ILE A 16 47.86 19.99 -34.39
N PRO A 17 48.92 20.60 -33.82
CA PRO A 17 50.12 19.86 -33.47
C PRO A 17 49.84 18.96 -32.27
N TRP A 18 50.00 17.65 -32.46
CA TRP A 18 49.97 16.66 -31.39
C TRP A 18 51.14 16.94 -30.43
N ARG A 19 50.87 17.65 -29.33
CA ARG A 19 51.82 17.76 -28.21
C ARG A 19 51.76 16.44 -27.43
N GLY A 20 52.88 15.75 -27.33
CA GLY A 20 52.98 14.54 -26.52
C GLY A 20 52.62 14.84 -25.07
N VAL A 21 51.72 14.06 -24.49
CA VAL A 21 51.32 14.18 -23.08
C VAL A 21 52.51 13.77 -22.22
N THR A 22 52.87 14.59 -21.23
CA THR A 22 53.94 14.23 -20.31
C THR A 22 53.48 13.12 -19.35
N LEU A 23 54.38 12.27 -18.89
CA LEU A 23 54.04 11.15 -18.00
C LEU A 23 53.34 11.63 -16.71
N VAL A 24 53.72 12.81 -16.21
CA VAL A 24 53.11 13.45 -15.04
C VAL A 24 51.65 13.85 -15.31
N GLU A 25 51.37 14.48 -16.46
CA GLU A 25 49.99 14.84 -16.84
C GLU A 25 49.10 13.60 -17.00
N ALA A 26 49.65 12.52 -17.58
CA ALA A 26 48.94 11.25 -17.72
C ALA A 26 48.60 10.63 -16.35
N VAL A 27 49.55 10.64 -15.40
CA VAL A 27 49.32 10.10 -14.04
C VAL A 27 48.31 10.94 -13.26
N ILE A 28 48.36 12.26 -13.37
CA ILE A 28 47.36 13.15 -12.74
C ILE A 28 45.98 12.92 -13.35
N ALA A 29 45.87 12.81 -14.68
CA ALA A 29 44.58 12.56 -15.34
C ALA A 29 43.97 11.22 -14.94
N ILE A 30 44.77 10.15 -14.85
CA ILE A 30 44.30 8.82 -14.44
C ILE A 30 43.85 8.79 -12.98
N SER A 31 44.55 9.51 -12.09
CA SER A 31 44.16 9.57 -10.68
C SER A 31 42.85 10.34 -10.46
N ILE A 32 42.63 11.43 -11.20
CA ILE A 32 41.34 12.14 -11.17
C ILE A 32 40.22 11.25 -11.73
N LEU A 33 40.47 10.58 -12.86
CA LEU A 33 39.49 9.70 -13.48
C LEU A 33 39.10 8.53 -12.56
N SER A 34 40.05 7.93 -11.83
CA SER A 34 39.75 6.82 -10.92
C SER A 34 38.88 7.23 -9.74
N VAL A 35 39.13 8.41 -9.16
CA VAL A 35 38.30 8.97 -8.08
C VAL A 35 36.90 9.28 -8.59
N MET A 36 36.77 9.92 -9.76
CA MET A 36 35.48 10.22 -10.36
C MET A 36 34.69 8.95 -10.71
N MET A 37 35.34 7.93 -11.28
CA MET A 37 34.68 6.65 -11.59
C MET A 37 34.18 5.95 -10.34
N THR A 38 34.94 5.99 -9.24
CA THR A 38 34.51 5.40 -7.97
C THR A 38 33.25 6.08 -7.44
N ALA A 39 33.18 7.42 -7.53
CA ALA A 39 32.00 8.17 -7.15
C ALA A 39 30.78 7.85 -8.03
N ILE A 40 30.97 7.78 -9.36
CA ILE A 40 29.90 7.46 -10.33
C ILE A 40 29.38 6.02 -10.14
N ILE A 41 30.26 5.05 -9.94
CA ILE A 41 29.86 3.65 -9.71
C ILE A 41 29.06 3.55 -8.41
N SER A 42 29.49 4.26 -7.36
CA SER A 42 28.79 4.26 -6.07
C SER A 42 27.37 4.82 -6.19
N THR A 43 27.20 5.94 -6.92
CA THR A 43 25.87 6.52 -7.15
C THR A 43 25.02 5.66 -8.07
N MET A 44 25.61 5.02 -9.08
CA MET A 44 24.91 4.09 -9.97
C MET A 44 24.38 2.86 -9.23
N ILE A 45 25.17 2.29 -8.31
CA ILE A 45 24.75 1.17 -7.47
C ILE A 45 23.62 1.61 -6.54
N ALA A 46 23.72 2.79 -5.91
CA ALA A 46 22.67 3.32 -5.04
C ALA A 46 21.37 3.56 -5.83
N SER A 47 21.46 4.16 -7.01
CA SER A 47 20.33 4.40 -7.91
C SER A 47 19.66 3.09 -8.36
N SER A 48 20.46 2.07 -8.69
CA SER A 48 19.95 0.74 -9.07
C SER A 48 19.18 0.08 -7.93
N LYS A 49 19.71 0.17 -6.69
CA LYS A 49 19.03 -0.34 -5.49
C LYS A 49 17.71 0.38 -5.23
N PHE A 50 17.70 1.70 -5.36
CA PHE A 50 16.49 2.51 -5.18
C PHE A 50 15.42 2.18 -6.23
N THR A 51 15.82 2.01 -7.48
CA THR A 51 14.91 1.64 -8.57
C THR A 51 14.25 0.28 -8.31
N ARG A 52 15.02 -0.73 -7.88
CA ARG A 52 14.47 -2.04 -7.51
C ARG A 52 13.52 -1.95 -6.34
N LEU A 53 13.86 -1.17 -5.30
CA LEU A 53 12.98 -0.99 -4.15
C LEU A 53 11.63 -0.39 -4.54
N ASN A 54 11.63 0.64 -5.40
CA ASN A 54 10.41 1.26 -5.89
C ASN A 54 9.59 0.30 -6.75
N SER A 55 10.24 -0.45 -7.65
CA SER A 55 9.56 -1.47 -8.46
C SER A 55 8.88 -2.52 -7.57
N ASN A 56 9.59 -3.03 -6.57
CA ASN A 56 9.04 -4.00 -5.62
C ASN A 56 7.85 -3.43 -4.84
N ALA A 57 7.93 -2.16 -4.43
CA ALA A 57 6.83 -1.50 -3.73
C ALA A 57 5.58 -1.35 -4.60
N VAL A 58 5.74 -1.04 -5.89
CA VAL A 58 4.63 -0.97 -6.85
C VAL A 58 4.02 -2.35 -7.08
N MET A 59 4.85 -3.37 -7.32
CA MET A 59 4.40 -4.75 -7.51
C MET A 59 3.65 -5.26 -6.27
N ALA A 60 4.16 -4.99 -5.06
CA ALA A 60 3.52 -5.38 -3.82
C ALA A 60 2.12 -4.75 -3.65
N LYS A 61 1.93 -3.51 -4.12
CA LYS A 61 0.61 -2.84 -4.16
C LYS A 61 -0.31 -3.49 -5.19
N ASN A 62 0.19 -3.76 -6.40
CA ASN A 62 -0.61 -4.39 -7.46
C ASN A 62 -1.09 -5.80 -7.04
N ILE A 63 -0.23 -6.57 -6.36
CA ILE A 63 -0.61 -7.87 -5.79
C ILE A 63 -1.73 -7.70 -4.76
N ALA A 64 -1.56 -6.77 -3.80
CA ALA A 64 -2.58 -6.50 -2.80
C ALA A 64 -3.92 -6.11 -3.47
N GLN A 65 -3.88 -5.24 -4.48
CA GLN A 65 -5.04 -4.85 -5.26
C GLN A 65 -5.69 -6.01 -6.00
N GLY A 66 -4.91 -6.90 -6.63
CA GLY A 66 -5.46 -8.10 -7.28
C GLY A 66 -6.25 -8.97 -6.29
N PHE A 67 -5.77 -9.11 -5.05
CA PHE A 67 -6.53 -9.80 -4.02
C PHE A 67 -7.83 -9.08 -3.64
N PHE A 68 -7.86 -7.75 -3.63
CA PHE A 68 -9.11 -7.00 -3.44
C PHE A 68 -10.13 -7.30 -4.53
N GLU A 69 -9.69 -7.30 -5.79
CA GLU A 69 -10.54 -7.58 -6.93
C GLU A 69 -11.10 -9.01 -6.88
N MET A 70 -10.29 -9.96 -6.42
CA MET A 70 -10.75 -11.34 -6.16
C MET A 70 -11.77 -11.40 -5.01
N MET A 71 -11.50 -10.75 -3.87
CA MET A 71 -12.41 -10.71 -2.72
C MET A 71 -13.73 -9.99 -3.02
N SER A 72 -13.74 -9.05 -3.98
CA SER A 72 -14.96 -8.39 -4.44
C SER A 72 -15.86 -9.32 -5.27
N ASN A 73 -15.28 -10.35 -5.89
CA ASN A 73 -16.01 -11.31 -6.72
C ASN A 73 -16.58 -12.47 -5.90
N ASP A 74 -15.89 -12.89 -4.83
CA ASP A 74 -16.39 -13.91 -3.90
C ASP A 74 -17.42 -13.30 -2.93
N ALA A 75 -18.50 -14.02 -2.65
CA ALA A 75 -19.61 -13.52 -1.84
C ALA A 75 -19.15 -13.09 -0.43
N PHE A 76 -19.42 -11.84 -0.08
CA PHE A 76 -19.04 -11.15 1.16
C PHE A 76 -19.44 -11.87 2.47
N ALA A 77 -20.46 -12.73 2.43
CA ALA A 77 -20.90 -13.57 3.55
C ALA A 77 -19.85 -14.62 3.94
N SER A 78 -19.05 -15.11 2.98
CA SER A 78 -17.96 -16.07 3.24
C SER A 78 -16.77 -15.46 4.00
N VAL A 79 -16.70 -14.13 4.03
CA VAL A 79 -15.59 -13.37 4.62
C VAL A 79 -15.79 -13.23 6.13
N ASN A 80 -15.83 -14.34 6.86
CA ASN A 80 -15.84 -14.30 8.32
C ASN A 80 -14.45 -13.92 8.84
N GLY A 81 -14.39 -12.97 9.78
CA GLY A 81 -13.14 -12.34 10.28
C GLY A 81 -12.09 -13.30 10.86
N THR A 82 -12.46 -14.57 11.09
CA THR A 82 -11.58 -15.67 11.51
C THR A 82 -11.36 -16.73 10.43
N ASN A 83 -12.20 -16.78 9.39
CA ASN A 83 -12.30 -17.90 8.45
C ASN A 83 -12.03 -17.58 6.97
N TYR A 84 -11.60 -16.37 6.62
CA TYR A 84 -10.60 -16.29 5.54
C TYR A 84 -9.25 -16.75 6.12
N VAL A 85 -9.25 -18.00 6.62
CA VAL A 85 -8.03 -18.72 6.95
C VAL A 85 -7.21 -18.69 5.67
N GLN A 86 -5.95 -18.37 5.87
CA GLN A 86 -4.75 -18.74 5.13
C GLN A 86 -4.79 -20.18 4.59
N GLY A 87 -5.79 -20.53 3.79
CA GLY A 87 -6.23 -21.87 3.48
C GLY A 87 -6.60 -21.97 2.02
N THR A 88 -5.57 -22.23 1.20
CA THR A 88 -5.58 -23.28 0.17
C THR A 88 -6.87 -23.36 -0.65
N THR A 89 -7.06 -22.58 -1.72
CA THR A 89 -6.87 -23.13 -3.09
C THR A 89 -6.50 -22.04 -4.14
N ARG A 90 -6.35 -20.76 -3.76
CA ARG A 90 -6.10 -19.66 -4.74
C ARG A 90 -4.99 -18.66 -4.41
N VAL A 91 -4.23 -18.84 -3.33
CA VAL A 91 -2.92 -18.18 -3.20
C VAL A 91 -1.91 -19.21 -3.71
N PRO A 92 -1.30 -19.03 -4.89
CA PRO A 92 -0.35 -20.02 -5.38
C PRO A 92 0.88 -20.07 -4.46
N ALA A 93 1.71 -21.09 -4.67
CA ALA A 93 3.07 -21.18 -4.18
C ALA A 93 3.78 -19.82 -4.17
N THR A 94 4.74 -19.65 -3.25
CA THR A 94 5.69 -18.52 -3.13
C THR A 94 5.46 -17.37 -4.12
N ILE A 95 4.83 -16.27 -3.67
CA ILE A 95 4.60 -15.10 -4.53
C ILE A 95 5.93 -14.34 -4.67
N TYR A 96 6.40 -14.20 -5.89
CA TYR A 96 7.61 -13.45 -6.21
C TYR A 96 7.25 -12.01 -6.59
N LEU A 97 7.94 -11.04 -5.97
CA LEU A 97 7.99 -9.66 -6.46
C LEU A 97 9.02 -9.54 -7.59
N ASP A 98 10.12 -10.28 -7.47
CA ASP A 98 11.17 -10.36 -8.48
C ASP A 98 11.63 -11.81 -8.55
N HIS A 99 11.22 -12.50 -9.61
CA HIS A 99 11.58 -13.90 -9.84
C HIS A 99 13.10 -14.06 -10.02
N ASN A 100 13.73 -13.13 -10.72
CA ASN A 100 15.17 -13.19 -11.02
C ASN A 100 16.01 -12.82 -9.78
N GLY A 101 15.49 -11.94 -8.93
CA GLY A 101 16.09 -11.58 -7.65
C GLY A 101 15.75 -12.53 -6.49
N GLY A 102 14.88 -13.52 -6.70
CA GLY A 102 14.40 -14.41 -5.65
C GLY A 102 13.64 -13.70 -4.53
N ILE A 103 13.10 -12.50 -4.80
CA ILE A 103 12.42 -11.70 -3.78
C ILE A 103 10.99 -12.19 -3.67
N THR A 104 10.66 -12.74 -2.50
CA THR A 104 9.33 -13.26 -2.20
C THR A 104 8.57 -12.30 -1.30
N CYS A 105 7.25 -12.38 -1.34
CA CYS A 105 6.39 -11.64 -0.44
C CYS A 105 5.36 -12.55 0.25
N THR A 106 5.00 -12.15 1.46
CA THR A 106 3.85 -12.70 2.19
C THR A 106 2.69 -11.72 2.15
N VAL A 107 1.48 -12.25 2.03
CA VAL A 107 0.25 -11.46 1.99
C VAL A 107 -0.59 -11.82 3.21
N SER A 108 -1.01 -10.81 3.97
CA SER A 108 -1.89 -10.97 5.13
C SER A 108 -3.14 -10.11 4.96
N PHE A 109 -4.28 -10.67 5.36
CA PHE A 109 -5.58 -10.03 5.31
C PHE A 109 -6.00 -9.64 6.73
N GLN A 110 -6.54 -8.43 6.87
CA GLN A 110 -7.12 -7.96 8.12
C GLN A 110 -8.46 -7.31 7.83
N PHE A 111 -9.53 -7.83 8.43
CA PHE A 111 -10.86 -7.27 8.29
C PHE A 111 -11.18 -6.39 9.50
N VAL A 112 -11.74 -5.21 9.24
CA VAL A 112 -12.03 -4.16 10.22
C VAL A 112 -13.38 -3.51 9.93
N GLY A 113 -13.95 -2.83 10.92
CA GLY A 113 -15.17 -2.04 10.80
C GLY A 113 -16.44 -2.84 11.05
N PHE A 114 -16.37 -3.96 11.76
CA PHE A 114 -17.54 -4.77 12.12
C PHE A 114 -17.27 -5.61 13.37
N GLY A 115 -18.33 -6.00 14.06
CA GLY A 115 -18.24 -6.88 15.22
C GLY A 115 -19.45 -6.79 16.12
N THR A 116 -19.22 -6.98 17.42
CA THR A 116 -20.25 -6.86 18.46
C THR A 116 -20.00 -5.64 19.34
N VAL A 117 -21.08 -5.03 19.81
CA VAL A 117 -21.05 -4.02 20.86
C VAL A 117 -20.55 -4.69 22.15
N LYS A 118 -19.68 -4.02 22.90
CA LYS A 118 -19.05 -4.58 24.12
C LYS A 118 -19.88 -4.30 25.36
N SER A 119 -20.49 -3.12 25.41
CA SER A 119 -21.38 -2.67 26.46
C SER A 119 -22.36 -1.65 25.88
N GLY A 120 -23.53 -1.52 26.50
CA GLY A 120 -24.54 -0.63 25.97
C GLY A 120 -24.07 0.81 25.85
N SER A 121 -24.59 1.51 24.84
CA SER A 121 -24.23 2.91 24.56
C SER A 121 -24.53 3.79 25.78
N SER A 122 -23.56 4.60 26.20
CA SER A 122 -23.79 5.65 27.20
C SER A 122 -23.85 6.99 26.48
N GLY A 123 -25.07 7.51 26.29
CA GLY A 123 -25.30 8.70 25.45
C GLY A 123 -24.79 8.49 24.03
N THR A 124 -23.86 9.32 23.59
CA THR A 124 -23.24 9.29 22.25
C THR A 124 -22.03 8.35 22.15
N THR A 125 -21.63 7.67 23.23
CA THR A 125 -20.45 6.79 23.22
C THR A 125 -20.87 5.33 23.09
N LEU A 126 -20.38 4.68 22.04
CA LEU A 126 -20.59 3.26 21.78
C LEU A 126 -19.26 2.51 21.89
N ASN A 127 -19.18 1.58 22.84
CA ASN A 127 -18.02 0.70 22.98
C ASN A 127 -18.23 -0.57 22.17
N VAL A 128 -17.26 -0.89 21.33
CA VAL A 128 -17.35 -1.99 20.38
C VAL A 128 -16.15 -2.91 20.48
N SER A 129 -16.34 -4.11 19.96
CA SER A 129 -15.28 -5.08 19.74
C SER A 129 -15.19 -5.39 18.24
N ASP A 130 -13.98 -5.53 17.76
CA ASP A 130 -13.64 -5.88 16.38
C ASP A 130 -12.49 -6.90 16.47
N ALA A 131 -12.52 -7.94 15.63
CA ALA A 131 -11.54 -9.02 15.66
C ALA A 131 -10.09 -8.54 15.45
N SER A 132 -9.91 -7.41 14.76
CA SER A 132 -8.60 -6.82 14.52
C SER A 132 -8.08 -5.98 15.69
N SER A 133 -8.96 -5.25 16.39
CA SER A 133 -8.61 -4.29 17.45
C SER A 133 -7.51 -3.27 17.09
N THR A 134 -7.32 -2.95 15.80
CA THR A 134 -6.22 -2.09 15.32
C THR A 134 -6.71 -0.80 14.65
N TRP A 135 -7.76 -0.18 15.16
CA TRP A 135 -8.24 1.07 14.56
C TRP A 135 -7.27 2.21 14.85
N GLN A 136 -6.92 2.98 13.81
CA GLN A 136 -6.22 4.25 14.01
C GLN A 136 -7.22 5.27 14.58
N THR A 137 -6.71 6.19 15.40
CA THR A 137 -7.52 7.29 15.94
C THR A 137 -8.13 8.08 14.79
N ASN A 138 -9.44 8.30 14.88
CA ASN A 138 -10.23 9.07 13.91
C ASN A 138 -10.28 8.51 12.47
N GLU A 139 -9.88 7.26 12.22
CA GLU A 139 -9.99 6.67 10.87
C GLU A 139 -11.43 6.51 10.37
N TRP A 140 -12.40 6.42 11.28
CA TRP A 140 -13.82 6.23 10.95
C TRP A 140 -14.64 7.53 11.04
N VAL A 141 -14.00 8.68 11.24
CA VAL A 141 -14.72 9.96 11.31
C VAL A 141 -15.43 10.25 9.99
N GLY A 142 -16.71 10.66 10.08
CA GLY A 142 -17.58 10.89 8.92
C GLY A 142 -18.19 9.62 8.34
N SER A 143 -17.82 8.44 8.85
CA SER A 143 -18.44 7.16 8.49
C SER A 143 -19.74 6.93 9.26
N LYS A 144 -20.56 5.99 8.77
CA LYS A 144 -21.80 5.57 9.45
C LYS A 144 -21.63 4.22 10.10
N VAL A 145 -22.03 4.10 11.36
CA VAL A 145 -22.21 2.81 12.04
C VAL A 145 -23.67 2.38 11.92
N TYR A 146 -23.89 1.13 11.53
CA TYR A 146 -25.20 0.49 11.40
C TYR A 146 -25.30 -0.64 12.41
N LEU A 147 -26.42 -0.73 13.13
CA LEU A 147 -26.74 -1.85 13.99
C LEU A 147 -27.49 -2.90 13.15
N VAL A 148 -26.88 -4.06 12.95
CA VAL A 148 -27.34 -5.07 11.98
C VAL A 148 -28.08 -6.24 12.62
N SER A 149 -27.90 -6.47 13.92
CA SER A 149 -28.67 -7.49 14.66
C SER A 149 -28.66 -7.17 16.16
N GLY A 150 -29.54 -7.84 16.92
CA GLY A 150 -29.66 -7.66 18.37
C GLY A 150 -30.44 -6.42 18.75
N THR A 151 -30.23 -5.94 19.98
CA THR A 151 -30.96 -4.78 20.51
C THR A 151 -30.63 -3.51 19.73
N GLY A 152 -31.66 -2.75 19.34
CA GLY A 152 -31.49 -1.51 18.56
C GLY A 152 -31.19 -1.70 17.07
N VAL A 153 -31.36 -2.91 16.52
CA VAL A 153 -31.20 -3.21 15.08
C VAL A 153 -31.95 -2.22 14.18
N GLY A 154 -31.36 -1.90 13.04
CA GLY A 154 -31.90 -0.97 12.03
C GLY A 154 -31.54 0.50 12.29
N GLN A 155 -31.00 0.83 13.47
CA GLN A 155 -30.52 2.18 13.75
C GLN A 155 -29.13 2.40 13.18
N TRP A 156 -28.86 3.64 12.81
CA TRP A 156 -27.56 4.09 12.33
C TRP A 156 -27.22 5.45 12.91
N LYS A 157 -25.92 5.72 13.05
CA LYS A 157 -25.38 6.98 13.58
C LYS A 157 -24.12 7.39 12.84
N ASN A 158 -23.88 8.70 12.76
CA ASN A 158 -22.63 9.21 12.20
C ASN A 158 -21.54 9.16 13.28
N ILE A 159 -20.34 8.75 12.89
CA ILE A 159 -19.17 8.70 13.77
C ILE A 159 -18.46 10.06 13.72
N THR A 160 -18.34 10.71 14.88
CA THR A 160 -17.66 12.01 15.04
C THR A 160 -16.23 11.85 15.55
N ALA A 161 -15.93 10.77 16.26
CA ALA A 161 -14.58 10.37 16.67
C ALA A 161 -14.49 8.86 16.88
N ASN A 162 -13.30 8.29 16.76
CA ASN A 162 -13.03 6.94 17.24
C ASN A 162 -11.67 6.86 17.92
N THR A 163 -11.62 6.10 19.01
CA THR A 163 -10.38 5.89 19.77
C THR A 163 -10.18 4.41 20.06
N THR A 164 -8.91 4.03 20.18
CA THR A 164 -8.48 2.69 20.57
C THR A 164 -7.66 2.83 21.85
N ALA A 165 -8.19 2.35 22.97
CA ALA A 165 -7.51 2.41 24.27
C ALA A 165 -7.53 1.04 24.93
N ALA A 166 -6.34 0.49 25.22
CA ALA A 166 -6.16 -0.81 25.88
C ALA A 166 -7.01 -1.95 25.25
N GLY A 167 -7.05 -2.03 23.92
CA GLY A 167 -7.83 -3.05 23.19
C GLY A 167 -9.34 -2.84 23.23
N THR A 168 -9.82 -1.70 23.74
CA THR A 168 -11.23 -1.30 23.67
C THR A 168 -11.39 -0.25 22.58
N LEU A 169 -12.29 -0.51 21.65
CA LEU A 169 -12.66 0.40 20.58
C LEU A 169 -13.86 1.21 21.03
N SER A 170 -13.76 2.52 20.91
CA SER A 170 -14.83 3.43 21.29
C SER A 170 -15.17 4.35 20.14
N LEU A 171 -16.45 4.42 19.80
CA LEU A 171 -17.02 5.31 18.80
C LEU A 171 -17.76 6.44 19.51
N THR A 172 -17.43 7.68 19.18
CA THR A 172 -18.25 8.84 19.53
C THR A 172 -19.19 9.12 18.36
N LEU A 173 -20.47 9.24 18.67
CA LEU A 173 -21.55 9.38 17.71
C LEU A 173 -22.11 10.81 17.72
N ASP A 174 -22.81 11.20 16.67
CA ASP A 174 -23.51 12.49 16.58
C ASP A 174 -24.69 12.60 17.57
N SER A 175 -25.32 11.49 17.90
CA SER A 175 -26.48 11.42 18.78
C SER A 175 -26.61 10.03 19.41
N ALA A 176 -27.31 9.94 20.54
CA ALA A 176 -27.61 8.67 21.18
C ALA A 176 -28.56 7.81 20.33
N PHE A 177 -28.44 6.48 20.46
CA PHE A 177 -29.43 5.56 19.91
C PHE A 177 -30.77 5.73 20.63
N SER A 178 -31.88 5.58 19.90
CA SER A 178 -33.23 5.60 20.49
C SER A 178 -33.49 4.35 21.32
N THR A 179 -32.92 3.22 20.89
CA THR A 179 -32.87 1.98 21.68
C THR A 179 -31.42 1.68 21.93
N THR A 180 -31.01 1.71 23.20
CA THR A 180 -29.63 1.47 23.58
C THR A 180 -29.21 0.05 23.16
N PRO A 181 -28.22 -0.11 22.27
CA PRO A 181 -27.69 -1.42 21.94
C PRO A 181 -27.10 -2.09 23.17
N ASP A 182 -26.98 -3.42 23.17
CA ASP A 182 -26.35 -4.18 24.25
C ASP A 182 -25.23 -5.08 23.70
N ASN A 183 -24.68 -5.97 24.52
CA ASN A 183 -23.58 -6.85 24.11
C ASN A 183 -23.98 -7.95 23.11
N THR A 184 -25.27 -8.10 22.80
CA THR A 184 -25.76 -8.98 21.74
C THR A 184 -25.88 -8.25 20.40
N THR A 185 -25.81 -6.91 20.41
CA THR A 185 -25.91 -6.10 19.22
C THR A 185 -24.67 -6.25 18.34
N ARG A 186 -24.89 -6.53 17.05
CA ARG A 186 -23.82 -6.51 16.04
C ARG A 186 -23.87 -5.21 15.26
N TYR A 187 -22.69 -4.72 14.85
CA TYR A 187 -22.55 -3.49 14.09
C TYR A 187 -21.68 -3.67 12.85
N MET A 188 -21.86 -2.78 11.89
CA MET A 188 -21.01 -2.62 10.70
C MET A 188 -20.79 -1.13 10.41
N ILE A 189 -19.60 -0.76 9.97
CA ILE A 189 -19.24 0.61 9.57
C ILE A 189 -19.19 0.70 8.04
N ASN A 190 -19.72 1.78 7.47
CA ASN A 190 -19.80 2.00 6.03
C ASN A 190 -20.49 0.85 5.27
N ASN A 191 -21.45 0.20 5.93
CA ASN A 191 -22.29 -0.83 5.32
C ASN A 191 -21.48 -2.04 4.79
N GLY A 192 -20.35 -2.34 5.42
CA GLY A 192 -19.52 -3.45 4.99
C GLY A 192 -18.34 -3.76 5.91
N LYS A 193 -17.52 -4.69 5.45
CA LYS A 193 -16.27 -5.12 6.06
C LYS A 193 -15.18 -4.42 5.26
N THR A 194 -14.39 -3.60 5.93
CA THR A 194 -13.21 -3.02 5.31
C THR A 194 -12.10 -4.05 5.42
N VAL A 195 -11.42 -4.35 4.32
CA VAL A 195 -10.26 -5.24 4.35
C VAL A 195 -8.99 -4.43 4.11
N ARG A 196 -7.96 -4.79 4.87
CA ARG A 196 -6.59 -4.31 4.73
C ARG A 196 -5.75 -5.49 4.26
N VAL A 197 -5.25 -5.39 3.04
CA VAL A 197 -4.33 -6.37 2.48
C VAL A 197 -2.93 -5.81 2.64
N THR A 198 -2.10 -6.53 3.38
CA THR A 198 -0.72 -6.14 3.65
C THR A 198 0.23 -7.13 3.00
N THR A 199 1.08 -6.62 2.10
CA THR A 199 2.15 -7.38 1.45
C THR A 199 3.47 -7.03 2.14
N LYS A 200 4.18 -8.03 2.67
CA LYS A 200 5.49 -7.87 3.32
C LYS A 200 6.57 -8.58 2.52
N TRP A 201 7.74 -7.96 2.40
CA TRP A 201 8.91 -8.56 1.75
C TRP A 201 10.21 -8.14 2.44
N SER A 202 11.28 -8.89 2.19
CA SER A 202 12.63 -8.54 2.63
C SER A 202 13.50 -8.17 1.43
N TYR A 203 14.30 -7.12 1.56
CA TYR A 203 15.29 -6.76 0.56
C TYR A 203 16.55 -6.27 1.26
N MET A 204 17.70 -6.90 0.94
CA MET A 204 19.00 -6.58 1.53
C MET A 204 19.00 -6.60 3.08
N GLY A 205 18.30 -7.56 3.70
CA GLY A 205 18.21 -7.70 5.16
C GLY A 205 17.27 -6.71 5.85
N LYS A 206 16.57 -5.85 5.11
CA LYS A 206 15.54 -4.95 5.63
C LYS A 206 14.14 -5.44 5.26
N ASN A 207 13.21 -5.30 6.19
CA ASN A 207 11.80 -5.65 5.97
C ASN A 207 11.01 -4.44 5.49
N TYR A 208 10.16 -4.67 4.50
CA TYR A 208 9.31 -3.68 3.89
C TYR A 208 7.88 -4.19 3.84
N SER A 209 6.93 -3.25 3.83
CA SER A 209 5.51 -3.56 3.84
C SER A 209 4.74 -2.53 3.02
N GLN A 210 3.70 -2.98 2.33
CA GLN A 210 2.69 -2.13 1.70
C GLN A 210 1.32 -2.60 2.14
N THR A 211 0.49 -1.68 2.58
CA THR A 211 -0.89 -1.96 2.97
C THR A 211 -1.81 -1.18 2.06
N VAL A 212 -2.72 -1.88 1.42
CA VAL A 212 -3.85 -1.29 0.70
C VAL A 212 -5.09 -1.60 1.52
N GLY A 213 -5.96 -0.61 1.71
CA GLY A 213 -7.22 -0.73 2.42
C GLY A 213 -8.36 -0.35 1.50
N SER A 214 -9.41 -1.16 1.45
CA SER A 214 -10.62 -0.83 0.71
C SER A 214 -11.85 -1.44 1.38
N LEU A 215 -12.99 -0.80 1.18
CA LEU A 215 -14.29 -1.37 1.50
C LEU A 215 -14.58 -2.48 0.49
N VAL A 216 -14.93 -3.68 0.97
CA VAL A 216 -15.45 -4.71 0.07
C VAL A 216 -16.89 -4.35 -0.26
N THR A 217 -17.11 -3.75 -1.42
CA THR A 217 -18.40 -3.17 -1.83
C THR A 217 -19.27 -4.20 -2.58
N ARG A 218 -20.22 -4.81 -1.88
CA ARG A 218 -21.39 -5.44 -2.54
C ARG A 218 -22.63 -5.56 -1.64
N TYR A 219 -22.91 -4.54 -0.83
CA TYR A 219 -24.23 -4.40 -0.22
C TYR A 219 -25.14 -3.60 -1.17
N ARG A 220 -25.74 -4.27 -2.15
CA ARG A 220 -26.82 -3.71 -2.95
C ARG A 220 -28.08 -4.53 -2.68
N THR A 221 -28.81 -4.08 -1.65
CA THR A 221 -30.29 -4.07 -1.57
C THR A 221 -31.01 -5.27 -2.20
N ASN A 222 -31.37 -6.28 -1.40
CA ASN A 222 -32.74 -6.44 -0.86
C ASN A 222 -33.09 -7.83 -0.35
N ASP A 223 -32.39 -8.92 -0.69
CA ASP A 223 -32.99 -10.26 -0.49
C ASP A 223 -32.18 -11.31 0.28
N GLU A 224 -31.02 -11.01 0.88
CA GLU A 224 -30.19 -12.06 1.50
C GLU A 224 -29.58 -11.65 2.85
N LEU A 225 -30.41 -11.64 3.91
CA LEU A 225 -29.94 -11.83 5.30
C LEU A 225 -29.82 -13.34 5.60
N GLY A 226 -28.99 -14.04 4.81
CA GLY A 226 -28.61 -15.42 5.06
C GLY A 226 -27.41 -15.51 6.01
N PHE A 227 -27.72 -15.66 7.30
CA PHE A 227 -26.92 -16.21 8.42
C PHE A 227 -25.45 -15.80 8.60
#